data_AF-A0A850WYI5-F1
#
_entry.id   AF-A0A850WYI5-F1
#
_cell.length_a   1.000
_cell.length_b   1.000
_cell.length_c   1.000
_cell.angle_alpha   90.00
_cell.angle_beta   90.00
_cell.angle_gamma   90.00
#
_symmetry.space_group_name_H-M   'P 1'
#
loop_
_entity.id
_entity.type
_entity.pdbx_description
1 polymer ?
#
loop_
_entity_poly.entity_id
_entity_poly.type
_entity_poly.pdbx_seq_one_letter_code
_entity_poly.pdbx_strand_id
1 'polypeptide(L)' 'EESGPGLASLLEALGEPRPPPELGSLLCNLSQVREGRRGILDRSRLSVQRLLPHTQLGAPLDLRRGAVGALRNCCFQHGE' A
#
# COMPACT_ATOMS: atom_id res chain seq x y z
N GLU A 1 -19.22 -3.77 -4.08
CA GLU A 1 -18.11 -3.64 -5.04
C GLU A 1 -16.86 -3.13 -4.35
N GLU A 2 -15.85 -3.97 -4.11
CA GLU A 2 -14.75 -4.32 -5.04
C GLU A 2 -13.94 -3.10 -5.47
N SER A 3 -12.83 -2.87 -4.76
CA SER A 3 -11.71 -2.09 -5.29
C SER A 3 -11.42 -2.58 -6.71
N GLY A 4 -11.53 -1.68 -7.69
CA GLY A 4 -11.44 -2.02 -9.12
C GLY A 4 -10.12 -2.71 -9.50
N PRO A 5 -10.00 -3.22 -10.74
CA PRO A 5 -8.85 -4.00 -11.22
C PRO A 5 -7.50 -3.30 -11.07
N GLY A 6 -7.51 -1.96 -10.95
CA GLY A 6 -6.32 -1.14 -10.73
C GLY A 6 -5.56 -1.51 -9.46
N LEU A 7 -6.23 -1.65 -8.31
CA LEU A 7 -5.51 -1.92 -7.06
C LEU A 7 -4.84 -3.29 -7.06
N ALA A 8 -5.49 -4.32 -7.63
CA ALA A 8 -4.89 -5.64 -7.76
C ALA A 8 -3.59 -5.57 -8.58
N SER A 9 -3.63 -4.88 -9.72
CA SER A 9 -2.45 -4.71 -10.59
C SER A 9 -1.30 -3.98 -9.89
N LEU A 10 -1.61 -2.99 -9.05
CA LEU A 10 -0.61 -2.29 -8.23
C LEU A 10 0.04 -3.19 -7.17
N LEU A 11 -0.75 -4.09 -6.57
CA LEU A 11 -0.25 -5.03 -5.56
C LEU A 11 0.59 -6.15 -6.16
N GLU A 12 0.27 -6.61 -7.37
CA GLU A 12 1.13 -7.51 -8.12
C GLU A 12 2.46 -6.84 -8.47
N ALA A 13 2.42 -5.59 -8.95
CA ALA A 13 3.64 -4.83 -9.25
C ALA A 13 4.51 -4.57 -8.00
N LEU A 14 3.92 -4.51 -6.81
CA LEU A 14 4.63 -4.40 -5.53
C LEU A 14 5.38 -5.70 -5.16
N GLY A 15 4.93 -6.85 -5.66
CA GLY A 15 5.53 -8.17 -5.44
C GLY A 15 6.74 -8.46 -6.34
N GLU A 16 6.99 -7.63 -7.35
CA GLU A 16 8.15 -7.78 -8.24
C GLU A 16 9.47 -7.56 -7.50
N PRO A 17 10.60 -8.16 -7.92
CA PRO A 17 11.90 -7.99 -7.28
C PRO A 17 12.41 -6.54 -7.21
N ARG A 18 11.96 -5.71 -8.15
CA ARG A 18 12.26 -4.27 -8.23
C ARG A 18 10.99 -3.51 -8.60
N PRO A 19 10.11 -3.27 -7.63
CA PRO A 19 8.88 -2.53 -7.88
C PRO A 19 9.23 -1.06 -8.20
N PRO A 20 8.44 -0.38 -9.05
CA PRO A 20 8.60 1.05 -9.28
C PRO A 20 8.55 1.84 -7.96
N PRO A 21 9.51 2.75 -7.70
CA PRO A 21 9.56 3.49 -6.43
C PRO A 21 8.30 4.35 -6.20
N GLU A 22 7.64 4.80 -7.27
CA GLU A 22 6.41 5.60 -7.24
C GLU A 22 5.21 4.84 -6.65
N LEU A 23 5.24 3.49 -6.65
CA LEU A 23 4.19 2.67 -6.05
C LEU A 23 4.03 2.98 -4.56
N GLY A 24 5.12 3.27 -3.85
CA GLY A 24 5.05 3.65 -2.44
C GLY A 24 4.22 4.91 -2.24
N SER A 25 4.52 5.96 -2.99
CA SER A 25 3.80 7.24 -2.95
C SER A 25 2.33 7.08 -3.36
N LEU A 26 2.05 6.27 -4.39
CA LEU A 26 0.70 6.00 -4.84
C LEU A 26 -0.14 5.29 -3.77
N LEU A 27 0.40 4.23 -3.15
CA LEU A 27 -0.29 3.50 -2.08
C LEU A 27 -0.50 4.39 -0.85
N CYS A 28 0.48 5.24 -0.51
CA CYS A 28 0.35 6.23 0.55
C CYS A 28 -0.80 7.21 0.27
N ASN A 29 -0.91 7.73 -0.95
CA ASN A 29 -2.00 8.65 -1.33
C ASN A 29 -3.37 7.95 -1.33
N LEU A 30 -3.48 6.74 -1.89
CA LEU A 30 -4.73 5.97 -1.89
C LEU A 30 -5.23 5.70 -0.46
N SER A 31 -4.31 5.40 0.46
CA SER A 31 -4.67 5.13 1.85
C SER A 31 -5.21 6.35 2.63
N GLN A 32 -5.13 7.56 2.09
CA GLN A 32 -5.71 8.75 2.72
C GLN A 32 -7.24 8.75 2.66
N VAL A 33 -7.84 8.10 1.66
CA VAL A 33 -9.29 7.99 1.50
C VAL A 33 -9.82 6.63 1.98
N ARG A 34 -11.10 6.59 2.35
CA ARG A 34 -11.74 5.40 2.97
C ARG A 34 -11.73 4.19 2.03
N GLU A 35 -11.98 4.41 0.74
CA GLU A 35 -12.05 3.38 -0.29
C GLU A 35 -10.67 2.74 -0.53
N GLY A 36 -9.62 3.56 -0.55
CA GLY A 36 -8.25 3.06 -0.69
C GLY A 36 -7.80 2.27 0.54
N ARG A 37 -8.12 2.72 1.76
CA ARG A 37 -7.91 1.92 2.98
C ARG A 37 -8.66 0.59 2.92
N ARG A 38 -9.93 0.61 2.51
CA ARG A 38 -10.75 -0.61 2.38
C ARG A 38 -10.13 -1.60 1.40
N GLY A 39 -9.60 -1.12 0.28
CA GLY A 39 -8.90 -1.95 -0.70
C GLY A 39 -7.60 -2.54 -0.17
N ILE A 40 -6.79 -1.73 0.54
CA ILE A 40 -5.53 -2.19 1.12
C ILE A 40 -5.77 -3.21 2.25
N LEU A 41 -6.78 -2.98 3.10
CA LEU A 41 -7.13 -3.85 4.22
C LEU A 41 -7.97 -5.08 3.83
N ASP A 42 -8.26 -5.27 2.54
CA ASP A 42 -8.94 -6.45 2.03
C ASP A 42 -8.10 -7.72 2.26
N ARG A 43 -8.59 -8.61 3.12
CA ARG A 43 -7.90 -9.86 3.49
C ARG A 43 -7.67 -10.78 2.30
N SER A 44 -8.52 -10.73 1.27
CA SER A 44 -8.35 -11.57 0.08
C SER A 44 -7.11 -11.18 -0.75
N ARG A 45 -6.63 -9.94 -0.60
CA ARG A 45 -5.54 -9.37 -1.41
C ARG A 45 -4.19 -9.41 -0.72
N LEU A 46 -4.15 -9.72 0.58
CA LEU A 46 -2.93 -9.80 1.39
C LEU A 46 -2.00 -8.57 1.23
N SER A 47 -2.59 -7.39 1.00
CA SER A 47 -1.83 -6.18 0.66
C SER A 47 -0.90 -5.76 1.78
N VAL A 48 -1.34 -5.94 3.03
CA VAL A 48 -0.52 -5.67 4.22
C VAL A 48 0.72 -6.56 4.22
N GLN A 49 0.57 -7.86 3.98
CA GLN A 49 1.70 -8.78 3.91
C GLN A 49 2.68 -8.42 2.79
N ARG A 50 2.17 -7.95 1.65
CA ARG A 50 2.98 -7.47 0.51
C ARG A 50 3.72 -6.15 0.81
N LEU A 51 3.18 -5.32 1.68
CA LEU A 51 3.79 -4.05 2.12
C LEU A 51 4.90 -4.24 3.18
N LEU A 52 4.82 -5.29 4.01
CA LEU A 52 5.75 -5.49 5.12
C LEU A 52 7.23 -5.58 4.72
N PRO A 53 7.65 -6.29 3.66
CA PRO A 53 9.05 -6.34 3.23
C PRO A 53 9.63 -4.95 2.90
N HIS A 54 8.78 -4.05 2.42
CA HIS A 54 9.17 -2.70 2.01
C HIS A 54 9.35 -1.73 3.19
N THR A 55 9.06 -2.15 4.41
CA THR A 55 9.32 -1.34 5.63
C THR A 55 10.78 -1.40 6.09
N GLN A 56 11.57 -2.33 5.54
CA GLN A 56 12.92 -2.63 5.99
C GLN A 56 13.97 -1.62 5.48
N LEU A 57 15.11 -1.53 6.16
CA LEU A 57 16.17 -0.57 5.83
C LEU A 57 16.75 -0.75 4.40
N GLY A 58 16.68 -1.95 3.84
CA GLY A 58 17.17 -2.28 2.50
C GLY A 58 16.23 -1.95 1.33
N ALA A 59 14.99 -1.53 1.61
CA ALA A 59 14.05 -1.13 0.56
C ALA A 59 14.40 0.27 0.01
N PRO A 60 14.08 0.56 -1.27
CA PRO A 60 14.20 1.91 -1.83
C PRO A 60 13.51 2.94 -0.93
N LEU A 61 14.14 4.10 -0.73
CA LEU A 61 13.69 5.09 0.26
C LEU A 61 12.23 5.53 0.03
N ASP A 62 11.87 5.80 -1.22
CA ASP A 62 10.53 6.26 -1.59
C ASP A 62 9.47 5.17 -1.36
N LEU A 63 9.81 3.93 -1.71
CA LEU A 63 8.95 2.78 -1.46
C LEU A 63 8.76 2.53 0.03
N ARG A 64 9.83 2.65 0.82
CA ARG A 64 9.78 2.50 2.28
C ARG A 64 8.93 3.57 2.94
N ARG A 65 9.15 4.84 2.59
CA ARG A 65 8.33 5.96 3.09
C ARG A 65 6.86 5.76 2.73
N GLY A 66 6.59 5.37 1.50
CA GLY A 66 5.26 5.07 1.00
C GLY A 66 4.56 3.94 1.74
N ALA A 67 5.26 2.81 1.94
CA ALA A 67 4.72 1.65 2.65
C ALA A 67 4.40 1.97 4.12
N VAL A 68 5.32 2.65 4.82
CA VAL A 68 5.10 3.08 6.21
C VAL A 68 3.93 4.06 6.30
N GLY A 69 3.86 5.03 5.39
CA GLY A 69 2.76 5.99 5.32
C GLY A 69 1.40 5.33 5.06
N ALA A 70 1.36 4.40 4.11
CA ALA A 70 0.15 3.64 3.78
C ALA A 70 -0.35 2.82 4.97
N LEU A 71 0.54 2.10 5.65
CA LEU A 71 0.21 1.32 6.85
C LEU A 71 -0.26 2.22 7.98
N ARG A 72 0.40 3.36 8.22
CA ARG A 72 -0.04 4.34 9.22
C ARG A 72 -1.46 4.83 8.95
N ASN A 73 -1.74 5.24 7.71
CA ASN A 73 -3.06 5.74 7.34
C ASN A 73 -4.14 4.65 7.47
N CYS A 74 -3.81 3.38 7.25
CA CYS A 74 -4.72 2.27 7.46
C CYS A 74 -5.00 1.97 8.94
N CYS A 75 -4.02 2.18 9.82
CA CYS A 75 -4.13 1.86 11.25
C CYS A 75 -4.68 3.00 12.12
N PHE A 76 -4.61 4.25 11.66
CA PHE A 76 -5.04 5.42 12.44
C PHE A 76 -6.15 6.19 11.70
N GLN A 77 -7.39 5.98 12.12
CA GLN A 77 -8.51 6.84 11.73
C GLN A 77 -8.47 8.11 12.59
N HIS A 78 -8.10 9.25 11.99
CA HIS A 78 -8.22 10.54 12.66
C HIS A 78 -9.61 11.09 12.34
N GLY A 79 -10.55 10.96 13.29
CA GLY A 79 -11.86 11.61 13.31
C GLY A 79 -12.79 11.29 12.12
N GLU A 80 -13.91 10.64 12.40
CA GLU A 80 -15.13 11.00 11.67
C GLU A 80 -15.64 12.35 12.19
#